data_AF-A0ABD3UBH9-F1
#
_entry.id   AF-A0ABD3UBH9-F1
#
_cell.length_a   1.000
_cell.length_b   1.000
_cell.length_c   1.000
_cell.angle_alpha   90.00
_cell.angle_beta   90.00
_cell.angle_gamma   90.00
#
_symmetry.space_group_name_H-M   'P 1'
#
loop_
_entity.id
_entity.type
_entity.pdbx_description
1 polymer ?
#
loop_
_entity_poly.entity_id
_entity_poly.type
_entity_poly.pdbx_seq_one_letter_code
_entity_poly.pdbx_strand_id
1 'polypeptide(L)'
;MNIQIQCSWMYNRKVGNDFNPEWLYGVNQFLDYARSQPEYIGNGVLRCPCRKCENMQYASSAQVQVHLFKYGFVADYWYWVSHGEVEPTTQPNINVGPSGSDQYIHDEEDNRYEDIVYDAMRGGAFNCNIGDIVYANSPPNEEAQEFYKVLDSAQRPVFEGCNNQSELSLALQLMSLKSDYNMAQSAFDRNCSIIKSLLPQENLVPNNLY
;
A
#
# COMPACT_ATOMS: atom_id res chain seq x y z
N MET A 1 2.31 13.16 19.73
CA MET A 1 3.37 12.42 20.46
C MET A 1 4.36 11.90 19.41
N ASN A 2 5.67 12.11 19.55
CA ASN A 2 6.63 11.76 18.49
C ASN A 2 6.90 10.24 18.48
N ILE A 3 6.30 9.52 17.53
CA ILE A 3 6.29 8.04 17.47
C ILE A 3 7.66 7.44 17.11
N GLN A 4 8.54 8.20 16.45
CA GLN A 4 9.94 7.79 16.27
C GLN A 4 10.65 7.53 17.61
N ILE A 5 10.18 8.18 18.70
CA ILE A 5 10.67 7.93 20.05
C ILE A 5 10.11 6.60 20.61
N GLN A 6 8.85 6.26 20.34
CA GLN A 6 8.21 5.04 20.87
C GLN A 6 8.72 3.76 20.21
N CYS A 7 9.08 3.80 18.92
CA CYS A 7 9.62 2.64 18.20
C CYS A 7 11.15 2.64 18.10
N SER A 8 11.82 3.60 18.75
CA SER A 8 13.30 3.71 18.81
C SER A 8 14.00 2.44 19.28
N TRP A 9 13.34 1.66 20.15
CA TRP A 9 13.84 0.39 20.63
C TRP A 9 14.16 -0.60 19.49
N MET A 10 13.45 -0.56 18.35
CA MET A 10 13.65 -1.48 17.21
C MET A 10 15.07 -1.41 16.65
N TYR A 11 15.69 -0.24 16.76
CA TYR A 11 17.02 0.03 16.22
C TYR A 11 18.13 0.02 17.29
N ASN A 12 17.75 -0.03 18.57
CA ASN A 12 18.66 -0.15 19.71
C ASN A 12 18.91 -1.63 20.10
N ARG A 13 19.33 -2.46 19.14
CA ARG A 13 19.37 -3.93 19.27
C ARG A 13 20.33 -4.46 20.34
N LYS A 14 21.45 -3.79 20.58
CA LYS A 14 22.49 -4.24 21.52
C LYS A 14 22.81 -3.16 22.53
N VAL A 15 23.13 -3.59 23.75
CA VAL A 15 23.78 -2.78 24.78
C VAL A 15 25.09 -3.46 25.13
N GLY A 16 26.21 -2.88 24.70
CA GLY A 16 27.51 -3.56 24.77
C GLY A 16 27.54 -4.81 23.90
N ASN A 17 27.82 -5.97 24.50
CA ASN A 17 27.87 -7.24 23.78
C ASN A 17 26.54 -8.01 23.79
N ASP A 18 25.62 -7.64 24.68
CA ASP A 18 24.35 -8.33 24.90
C ASP A 18 23.19 -7.67 24.13
N PHE A 19 22.08 -8.39 24.02
CA PHE A 19 20.85 -7.83 23.47
C PHE A 19 20.22 -6.85 24.45
N ASN A 20 19.75 -5.72 23.94
CA ASN A 20 19.01 -4.77 24.75
C ASN A 20 17.71 -5.43 25.26
N PRO A 21 17.43 -5.44 26.58
CA PRO A 21 16.18 -5.96 27.11
C PRO A 21 14.93 -5.32 26.50
N GLU A 22 14.99 -4.01 26.21
CA GLU A 22 13.90 -3.27 25.55
C GLU A 22 13.67 -3.79 24.12
N TRP A 23 14.74 -4.09 23.40
CA TRP A 23 14.66 -4.68 22.07
C TRP A 23 14.07 -6.09 22.11
N LEU A 24 14.49 -6.93 23.07
CA LEU A 24 13.95 -8.27 23.25
C LEU A 24 12.44 -8.24 23.53
N TYR A 25 12.04 -7.35 24.44
CA TYR A 25 10.63 -7.17 24.78
C TYR A 25 9.82 -6.67 23.60
N GLY A 26 10.31 -5.66 22.87
CA GLY A 26 9.66 -5.13 21.69
C GLY A 26 9.56 -6.16 20.55
N VAL A 27 10.56 -7.01 20.34
CA VAL A 27 10.47 -8.10 19.34
C VAL A 27 9.36 -9.07 19.69
N ASN A 28 9.19 -9.42 20.97
CA ASN A 28 8.07 -10.28 21.38
C ASN A 28 6.72 -9.59 21.17
N GLN A 29 6.59 -8.30 21.52
CA GLN A 29 5.37 -7.53 21.25
C GLN A 29 5.04 -7.49 19.75
N PHE A 30 6.04 -7.23 18.90
CA PHE A 30 5.88 -7.25 17.46
C PHE A 30 5.37 -8.62 16.98
N LEU A 31 5.99 -9.72 17.43
CA LEU A 31 5.58 -11.05 17.02
C LEU A 31 4.16 -11.40 17.48
N ASP A 32 3.78 -11.03 18.70
CA ASP A 32 2.45 -11.28 19.23
C ASP A 32 1.39 -10.45 18.49
N TYR A 33 1.67 -9.18 18.22
CA TYR A 33 0.82 -8.34 17.38
C TYR A 33 0.67 -8.93 15.98
N ALA A 34 1.78 -9.26 15.32
CA ALA A 34 1.78 -9.81 13.97
C ALA A 34 1.01 -11.15 13.88
N ARG A 35 1.06 -11.98 14.93
CA ARG A 35 0.30 -13.23 15.02
C ARG A 35 -1.21 -13.02 15.24
N SER A 36 -1.60 -11.90 15.83
CA SER A 36 -3.02 -11.55 16.00
C SER A 36 -3.68 -11.05 14.71
N GLN A 37 -2.89 -10.77 13.67
CA GLN A 37 -3.42 -10.25 12.42
C GLN A 37 -4.17 -11.32 11.61
N PRO A 38 -5.25 -10.93 10.88
CA PRO A 38 -6.00 -11.86 10.04
C PRO A 38 -5.14 -12.60 9.02
N GLU A 39 -4.13 -11.93 8.41
CA GLU A 39 -3.22 -12.55 7.44
C GLU A 39 -2.45 -13.73 8.03
N TYR A 40 -2.01 -13.62 9.29
CA TYR A 40 -1.34 -14.72 9.98
C TYR A 40 -2.32 -15.82 10.40
N ILE A 41 -3.50 -15.46 10.91
CA ILE A 41 -4.52 -16.44 11.34
C ILE A 41 -4.95 -17.34 10.16
N GLY A 42 -5.06 -16.78 8.95
CA GLY A 42 -5.40 -17.52 7.75
C GLY A 42 -4.27 -18.40 7.20
N ASN A 43 -3.04 -17.87 7.17
CA ASN A 43 -1.93 -18.49 6.41
C ASN A 43 -0.83 -19.12 7.28
N GLY A 44 -0.79 -18.82 8.58
CA GLY A 44 0.22 -19.32 9.54
C GLY A 44 1.65 -18.80 9.32
N VAL A 45 1.84 -17.80 8.44
CA VAL A 45 3.13 -17.23 8.07
C VAL A 45 3.13 -15.71 8.19
N LEU A 46 4.32 -15.14 8.44
CA LEU A 46 4.53 -13.70 8.57
C LEU A 46 5.46 -13.20 7.47
N ARG A 47 5.26 -11.96 7.01
CA ARG A 47 6.32 -11.25 6.31
C ARG A 47 7.49 -11.05 7.27
N CYS A 48 8.72 -11.14 6.76
CA CYS A 48 9.91 -10.99 7.57
C CYS A 48 10.46 -9.55 7.47
N PRO A 49 10.31 -8.71 8.51
CA PRO A 49 10.81 -7.33 8.50
C PRO A 49 12.31 -7.22 8.74
N CYS A 50 13.08 -8.31 8.62
CA CYS A 50 14.52 -8.24 8.83
C CYS A 50 15.23 -7.56 7.65
N ARG A 51 16.42 -6.98 7.88
CA ARG A 51 17.21 -6.32 6.83
C ARG A 51 17.54 -7.17 5.61
N LYS A 52 17.50 -8.49 5.72
CA LYS A 52 17.75 -9.40 4.59
C LYS A 52 16.49 -9.65 3.75
N CYS A 53 15.32 -9.60 4.38
CA CYS A 53 14.06 -9.98 3.77
C CYS A 53 13.19 -8.78 3.39
N GLU A 54 13.38 -7.63 4.05
CA GLU A 54 12.76 -6.34 3.72
C GLU A 54 11.23 -6.42 3.55
N ASN A 55 10.55 -7.19 4.41
CA ASN A 55 9.11 -7.48 4.33
C ASN A 55 8.64 -8.23 3.07
N MET A 56 9.56 -8.67 2.20
CA MET A 56 9.22 -9.37 0.96
C MET A 56 9.07 -10.88 1.10
N GLN A 57 9.68 -11.48 2.14
CA GLN A 57 9.70 -12.94 2.32
C GLN A 57 8.72 -13.37 3.39
N TYR A 58 7.90 -14.38 3.08
CA TYR A 58 7.06 -15.06 4.05
C TYR A 58 7.84 -16.15 4.78
N ALA A 59 7.72 -16.20 6.09
CA ALA A 59 8.39 -17.18 6.94
C ALA A 59 7.54 -17.52 8.16
N SER A 60 7.82 -18.66 8.77
CA SER A 60 7.22 -18.99 10.07
C SER A 60 7.63 -17.98 11.13
N SER A 61 6.78 -17.79 12.14
CA SER A 61 7.08 -16.83 13.21
C SER A 61 8.42 -17.11 13.93
N ALA A 62 8.77 -18.39 14.12
CA ALA A 62 10.06 -18.78 14.68
C ALA A 62 11.24 -18.38 13.78
N GLN A 63 11.12 -18.54 12.46
CA GLN A 63 12.15 -18.10 11.51
C GLN A 63 12.27 -16.57 11.48
N VAL A 64 11.16 -15.83 11.53
CA VAL A 64 11.18 -14.37 11.62
C VAL A 64 11.92 -13.91 12.87
N GLN A 65 11.65 -14.54 14.02
CA GLN A 65 12.37 -14.26 15.26
C GLN A 65 13.88 -14.48 15.10
N VAL A 66 14.31 -15.63 14.58
CA VAL A 66 15.75 -15.90 14.33
C VAL A 66 16.37 -14.84 13.41
N HIS A 67 15.66 -14.45 12.35
CA HIS A 67 16.13 -13.43 11.43
C HIS A 67 16.26 -12.06 12.07
N LEU A 68 15.30 -11.64 12.92
CA LEU A 68 15.40 -10.41 13.70
C LEU A 68 16.61 -10.44 14.63
N PHE A 69 16.84 -11.57 15.31
CA PHE A 69 17.99 -11.77 16.19
C PHE A 69 19.33 -11.82 15.46
N LYS A 70 19.35 -12.08 14.15
CA LYS A 70 20.57 -12.14 13.34
C LYS A 70 20.83 -10.82 12.61
N TYR A 71 19.82 -10.28 11.93
CA TYR A 71 19.93 -9.17 10.99
C TYR A 71 19.36 -7.86 11.54
N GLY A 72 18.47 -7.90 12.54
CA GLY A 72 17.70 -6.74 12.99
C GLY A 72 16.61 -6.34 11.99
N PHE A 73 15.83 -5.32 12.35
CA PHE A 73 14.78 -4.75 11.50
C PHE A 73 15.35 -3.98 10.31
N VAL A 74 14.61 -4.00 9.20
CA VAL A 74 14.81 -3.13 8.03
C VAL A 74 14.72 -1.66 8.45
N ALA A 75 15.51 -0.80 7.79
CA ALA A 75 15.57 0.62 8.11
C ALA A 75 14.22 1.32 7.86
N ASP A 76 13.97 2.41 8.58
CA ASP A 76 12.80 3.28 8.44
C ASP A 76 11.42 2.61 8.59
N TYR A 77 11.40 1.39 9.12
CA TYR A 77 10.21 0.64 9.45
C TYR A 77 9.73 0.93 10.87
N TRP A 78 9.22 2.13 11.08
CA TRP A 78 8.77 2.63 12.39
C TRP A 78 7.34 2.17 12.73
N TYR A 79 6.57 1.82 11.70
CA TYR A 79 5.22 1.31 11.79
C TYR A 79 5.18 -0.10 11.20
N TRP A 80 4.42 -0.99 11.81
CA TRP A 80 4.23 -2.35 11.34
C TRP A 80 3.18 -2.41 10.23
N VAL A 81 3.27 -1.52 9.24
CA VAL A 81 2.30 -1.38 8.14
C VAL A 81 2.11 -2.67 7.34
N SER A 82 3.21 -3.41 7.12
CA SER A 82 3.16 -4.73 6.46
C SER A 82 2.54 -5.83 7.33
N HIS A 83 2.16 -5.49 8.56
CA HIS A 83 1.52 -6.33 9.56
C HIS A 83 0.25 -5.65 10.12
N GLY A 84 -0.36 -4.72 9.39
CA GLY A 84 -1.69 -4.18 9.73
C GLY A 84 -1.72 -2.96 10.66
N GLU A 85 -0.57 -2.37 11.01
CA GLU A 85 -0.57 -1.09 11.73
C GLU A 85 -0.87 0.05 10.75
N VAL A 86 -1.75 0.97 11.14
CA VAL A 86 -2.09 2.15 10.34
C VAL A 86 -1.17 3.30 10.76
N GLU A 87 -0.44 3.88 9.80
CA GLU A 87 0.36 5.06 10.08
C GLU A 87 -0.58 6.24 10.46
N PRO A 88 -0.32 6.99 11.54
CA PRO A 88 -1.11 8.15 11.88
C PRO A 88 -0.99 9.20 10.77
N THR A 89 -2.06 9.36 10.01
CA THR A 89 -2.18 10.42 9.02
C THR A 89 -2.15 11.75 9.76
N THR A 90 -1.13 12.57 9.52
CA THR A 90 -1.11 13.98 9.95
C THR A 90 -2.13 14.76 9.11
N GLN A 91 -3.42 14.55 9.38
CA GLN A 91 -4.45 15.46 8.88
C GLN A 91 -4.36 16.76 9.69
N PRO A 92 -4.29 17.94 9.05
CA PRO A 92 -4.50 19.19 9.76
C PRO A 92 -5.94 19.17 10.32
N ASN A 93 -6.06 19.30 11.64
CA ASN A 93 -7.33 19.33 12.36
C ASN A 93 -8.35 20.27 11.70
N ILE A 94 -9.30 19.73 10.94
CA ILE A 94 -10.57 20.41 10.69
C ILE A 94 -11.50 19.92 11.81
N ASN A 95 -11.67 20.76 12.82
CA ASN A 95 -12.69 20.60 13.85
C ASN A 95 -14.06 20.45 13.17
N VAL A 96 -14.64 19.27 13.23
CA VAL A 96 -16.09 19.09 13.07
C VAL A 96 -16.59 18.43 14.35
N GLY A 97 -17.45 19.15 15.07
CA GLY A 97 -17.98 18.78 16.37
C GLY A 97 -18.90 17.55 16.36
N PRO A 98 -19.39 17.12 17.53
CA PRO A 98 -19.99 15.82 17.73
C PRO A 98 -21.44 15.80 17.25
N SER A 99 -21.72 14.98 16.24
CA SER A 99 -23.08 14.50 15.95
C SER A 99 -23.06 12.98 15.88
N GLY A 100 -23.96 12.39 16.66
CA GLY A 100 -24.00 10.97 16.94
C GLY A 100 -24.55 10.12 15.80
N SER A 101 -24.34 8.82 16.00
CA SER A 101 -25.01 7.67 15.40
C SER A 101 -25.20 7.70 13.89
N ASP A 102 -24.41 6.91 13.17
CA ASP A 102 -24.97 5.70 12.60
C ASP A 102 -23.89 4.70 12.17
N GLN A 103 -24.26 3.44 12.37
CA GLN A 103 -23.50 2.24 12.13
C GLN A 103 -23.45 1.98 10.62
N TYR A 104 -22.27 2.09 10.00
CA TYR A 104 -22.04 1.62 8.63
C TYR A 104 -21.01 0.49 8.66
N ILE A 105 -21.51 -0.70 8.35
CA ILE A 105 -20.72 -1.85 7.92
C ILE A 105 -20.14 -1.45 6.55
N HIS A 106 -18.82 -1.25 6.47
CA HIS A 106 -18.12 -1.19 5.19
C HIS A 106 -17.63 -2.60 4.86
N ASP A 107 -18.45 -3.32 4.10
CA ASP A 107 -17.95 -4.32 3.16
C ASP A 107 -17.25 -3.59 1.99
N GLU A 108 -16.37 -4.34 1.33
CA GLU A 108 -15.80 -4.09 -0.01
C GLU A 108 -14.55 -3.19 -0.10
N GLU A 109 -13.41 -3.86 -0.37
CA GLU A 109 -12.42 -3.52 -1.39
C GLU A 109 -12.18 -2.02 -1.65
N ASP A 110 -11.63 -1.33 -0.66
CA ASP A 110 -11.08 0.00 -0.88
C ASP A 110 -9.77 -0.08 -1.67
N ASN A 111 -9.66 0.78 -2.68
CA ASN A 111 -8.76 0.69 -3.82
C ASN A 111 -7.31 0.99 -3.43
N ARG A 112 -6.62 0.00 -2.84
CA ARG A 112 -5.19 0.03 -2.44
C ARG A 112 -4.21 0.48 -3.54
N TYR A 113 -4.66 0.53 -4.79
CA TYR A 113 -3.88 0.97 -5.95
C TYR A 113 -3.86 2.50 -6.09
N GLU A 114 -4.88 3.24 -5.63
CA GLU A 114 -4.81 4.71 -5.58
C GLU A 114 -3.70 5.15 -4.61
N ASP A 115 -3.61 4.50 -3.45
CA ASP A 115 -2.57 4.78 -2.45
C ASP A 115 -1.15 4.57 -2.99
N ILE A 116 -0.94 3.53 -3.81
CA ILE A 116 0.37 3.27 -4.45
C ILE A 116 0.75 4.36 -5.46
N VAL A 117 -0.23 4.91 -6.20
CA VAL A 117 -0.01 6.01 -7.15
C VAL A 117 0.29 7.32 -6.41
N TYR A 118 -0.40 7.58 -5.30
CA TYR A 118 -0.12 8.73 -4.45
C TYR A 118 1.26 8.66 -3.78
N ASP A 119 1.70 7.46 -3.39
CA ASP A 119 3.01 7.26 -2.77
C ASP A 119 4.17 7.39 -3.79
N ALA A 120 3.98 6.90 -5.02
CA ALA A 120 4.92 7.10 -6.12
C ALA A 120 5.11 8.60 -6.48
N MET A 121 4.09 9.43 -6.27
CA MET A 121 4.16 10.88 -6.48
C MET A 121 4.92 11.61 -5.35
N ARG A 122 5.03 11.01 -4.15
CA ARG A 122 5.84 11.53 -3.03
C ARG A 122 7.31 11.11 -3.08
N GLY A 123 7.66 10.07 -3.83
CA GLY A 123 9.01 9.49 -3.89
C GLY A 123 10.07 10.29 -4.67
N GLY A 124 9.71 11.41 -5.29
CA GLY A 124 10.65 12.30 -5.98
C GLY A 124 11.14 13.41 -5.07
N ALA A 125 12.43 13.39 -4.72
CA ALA A 125 13.07 14.42 -3.89
C ALA A 125 12.89 15.85 -4.45
N PHE A 126 11.88 16.57 -3.94
CA PHE A 126 11.82 18.02 -3.94
C PHE A 126 11.53 18.48 -2.52
N ASN A 127 12.61 18.68 -1.76
CA ASN A 127 12.58 19.46 -0.53
C ASN A 127 12.41 20.94 -0.91
N CYS A 128 11.20 21.34 -1.29
CA CYS A 128 10.85 22.74 -1.47
C CYS A 128 10.23 23.24 -0.16
N ASN A 129 10.93 24.16 0.51
CA ASN A 129 10.38 24.90 1.63
C ASN A 129 9.05 25.55 1.22
N ILE A 130 8.02 25.39 2.06
CA ILE A 130 6.67 25.94 1.90
C ILE A 130 6.64 27.50 1.82
N GLY A 131 7.79 28.17 1.94
CA GLY A 131 7.92 29.63 1.78
C GLY A 131 8.01 30.15 0.35
N ASP A 132 8.29 29.31 -0.66
CA ASP A 132 8.55 29.77 -2.05
C ASP A 132 7.39 29.52 -3.04
N ILE A 133 6.24 28.98 -2.58
CA ILE A 133 5.03 28.75 -3.39
C ILE A 133 4.21 30.04 -3.55
N VAL A 134 4.85 31.15 -3.93
CA VAL A 134 4.14 32.39 -4.31
C VAL A 134 4.47 32.81 -5.75
N TYR A 135 5.38 32.14 -6.45
CA TYR A 135 5.80 32.56 -7.81
C TYR A 135 5.90 31.44 -8.87
N ALA A 136 4.97 30.50 -8.90
CA ALA A 136 4.87 29.55 -10.02
C ALA A 136 3.42 29.33 -10.48
N ASN A 137 2.70 30.41 -10.82
CA ASN A 137 1.53 30.35 -11.70
C ASN A 137 1.96 30.26 -13.17
N SER A 138 2.84 29.30 -13.50
CA SER A 138 3.13 28.98 -14.88
C SER A 138 2.25 27.79 -15.28
N PRO A 139 1.45 27.89 -16.36
CA PRO A 139 0.69 26.75 -16.84
C PRO A 139 1.64 25.59 -17.13
N PRO A 140 1.22 24.33 -16.86
CA PRO A 140 2.01 23.16 -17.19
C PRO A 140 2.47 23.24 -18.64
N ASN A 141 3.75 22.91 -18.88
CA ASN A 141 4.30 22.84 -20.24
C ASN A 141 3.48 21.85 -21.08
N GLU A 142 3.59 21.96 -22.40
CA GLU A 142 2.78 21.19 -23.36
C GLU A 142 2.87 19.67 -23.12
N GLU A 143 4.06 19.19 -22.74
CA GLU A 143 4.33 17.78 -22.41
C GLU A 143 3.60 17.32 -21.12
N ALA A 144 3.55 18.16 -20.08
CA ALA A 144 2.78 17.86 -18.87
C ALA A 144 1.26 17.90 -19.14
N GLN A 145 0.78 18.77 -20.03
CA GLN A 145 -0.64 18.80 -20.40
C GLN A 145 -1.06 17.54 -21.16
N GLU A 146 -0.21 17.02 -22.04
CA GLU A 146 -0.46 15.74 -22.71
C GLU A 146 -0.49 14.58 -21.71
N PHE A 147 0.44 14.56 -20.76
CA PHE A 147 0.45 13.56 -19.70
C PHE A 147 -0.82 13.61 -18.83
N TYR A 148 -1.27 14.80 -18.40
CA TYR A 148 -2.51 14.94 -17.63
C TYR A 148 -3.76 14.54 -18.43
N LYS A 149 -3.80 14.79 -19.74
CA LYS A 149 -4.90 14.31 -20.60
C LYS A 149 -4.95 12.78 -20.68
N VAL A 150 -3.79 12.13 -20.76
CA VAL A 150 -3.70 10.66 -20.74
C VAL A 150 -4.18 10.12 -19.40
N LEU A 151 -3.75 10.71 -18.27
CA LEU A 151 -4.21 10.32 -16.94
C LEU A 151 -5.72 10.50 -16.75
N ASP A 152 -6.27 11.63 -17.17
CA ASP A 152 -7.71 11.92 -17.08
C ASP A 152 -8.54 10.93 -17.92
N SER A 153 -8.04 10.53 -19.10
CA SER A 153 -8.70 9.51 -19.91
C SER A 153 -8.74 8.13 -19.23
N ALA A 154 -7.71 7.82 -18.45
CA ALA A 154 -7.49 6.52 -17.87
C ALA A 154 -8.19 6.36 -16.49
N GLN A 155 -8.55 7.49 -15.85
CA GLN A 155 -9.38 7.54 -14.65
C GLN A 155 -10.89 7.46 -14.92
N ARG A 156 -11.31 7.31 -16.18
CA ARG A 156 -12.72 7.20 -16.55
C ARG A 156 -13.35 5.92 -16.01
N PRO A 157 -14.65 5.95 -15.68
CA PRO A 157 -15.38 4.75 -15.25
C PRO A 157 -15.41 3.71 -16.37
N VAL A 158 -15.37 2.42 -16.02
CA VAL A 158 -15.34 1.31 -17.00
C VAL A 158 -16.55 1.33 -17.95
N PHE A 159 -17.69 1.83 -17.49
CA PHE A 159 -18.90 2.08 -18.28
C PHE A 159 -19.71 3.21 -17.62
N GLU A 160 -20.65 3.83 -18.33
CA GLU A 160 -21.50 4.90 -17.76
C GLU A 160 -22.28 4.39 -16.53
N GLY A 161 -22.08 5.05 -15.38
CA GLY A 161 -22.69 4.68 -14.09
C GLY A 161 -21.86 3.75 -13.21
N CYS A 162 -20.65 3.35 -13.63
CA CYS A 162 -19.73 2.60 -12.79
C CYS A 162 -18.94 3.54 -11.86
N ASN A 163 -19.33 3.65 -10.59
CA ASN A 163 -18.62 4.52 -9.62
C ASN A 163 -17.49 3.81 -8.87
N ASN A 164 -17.40 2.48 -8.99
CA ASN A 164 -16.53 1.67 -8.14
C ASN A 164 -15.22 1.28 -8.83
N GLN A 165 -15.16 1.33 -10.16
CA GLN A 165 -14.02 0.86 -10.95
C GLN A 165 -13.76 1.81 -12.13
N SER A 166 -12.51 2.25 -12.27
CA SER A 166 -12.00 2.97 -13.45
C SER A 166 -11.36 2.02 -14.46
N GLU A 167 -11.18 2.48 -15.70
CA GLU A 167 -10.49 1.75 -16.76
C GLU A 167 -9.11 1.26 -16.33
N LEU A 168 -8.32 2.15 -15.69
CA LEU A 168 -7.02 1.79 -15.12
C LEU A 168 -7.11 0.75 -14.01
N SER A 169 -8.05 0.92 -13.08
CA SER A 169 -8.23 0.00 -11.96
C SER A 169 -8.47 -1.41 -12.47
N LEU A 170 -9.38 -1.55 -13.44
CA LEU A 170 -9.68 -2.83 -14.06
C LEU A 170 -8.48 -3.40 -14.83
N ALA A 171 -7.77 -2.56 -15.60
CA ALA A 171 -6.58 -3.00 -16.34
C ALA A 171 -5.47 -3.52 -15.41
N LEU A 172 -5.23 -2.84 -14.29
CA LEU A 172 -4.24 -3.26 -13.28
C LEU A 172 -4.64 -4.56 -12.58
N GLN A 173 -5.91 -4.70 -12.20
CA GLN A 173 -6.44 -5.94 -11.61
C GLN A 173 -6.33 -7.14 -12.57
N LEU A 174 -6.54 -6.90 -13.87
CA LEU A 174 -6.37 -7.93 -14.89
C LEU A 174 -4.89 -8.30 -15.08
N MET A 175 -3.98 -7.31 -15.07
CA MET A 175 -2.54 -7.55 -15.14
C MET A 175 -2.01 -8.33 -13.93
N SER A 176 -2.47 -8.02 -12.71
CA SER A 176 -2.08 -8.78 -11.52
C SER A 176 -2.60 -10.21 -11.60
N LEU A 177 -3.85 -10.42 -11.99
CA LEU A 177 -4.44 -11.75 -12.22
C LEU A 177 -3.62 -12.56 -13.24
N LYS A 178 -3.14 -11.92 -14.31
CA LYS A 178 -2.28 -12.59 -15.28
C LYS A 178 -0.96 -13.01 -14.65
N SER A 179 -0.35 -12.14 -13.87
CA SER A 179 0.99 -12.32 -13.30
C SER A 179 1.00 -13.34 -12.16
N ASP A 180 0.05 -13.23 -11.24
CA ASP A 180 -0.05 -14.07 -10.03
C ASP A 180 -0.28 -15.55 -10.36
N TYR A 181 -1.01 -15.82 -11.45
CA TYR A 181 -1.35 -17.17 -11.87
C TYR A 181 -0.55 -17.63 -13.10
N ASN A 182 0.44 -16.85 -13.55
CA ASN A 182 1.20 -17.09 -14.78
C ASN A 182 0.28 -17.45 -15.97
N MET A 183 -0.79 -16.68 -16.11
CA MET A 183 -1.87 -16.96 -17.05
C MET A 183 -1.39 -16.81 -18.49
N ALA A 184 -1.53 -17.88 -19.27
CA ALA A 184 -1.26 -17.86 -20.71
C ALA A 184 -2.04 -16.74 -21.40
N GLN A 185 -1.45 -16.11 -22.42
CA GLN A 185 -2.08 -14.99 -23.15
C GLN A 185 -3.48 -15.34 -23.66
N SER A 186 -3.65 -16.54 -24.22
CA SER A 186 -4.94 -17.02 -24.71
C SER A 186 -6.02 -17.14 -23.63
N ALA A 187 -5.63 -17.49 -22.39
CA ALA A 187 -6.56 -17.53 -21.27
C ALA A 187 -6.91 -16.13 -20.79
N PHE A 188 -5.94 -15.22 -20.80
CA PHE A 188 -6.15 -13.81 -20.48
C PHE A 188 -7.12 -13.13 -21.46
N ASP A 189 -6.89 -13.27 -22.76
CA ASP A 189 -7.73 -12.68 -23.81
C ASP A 189 -9.18 -13.22 -23.73
N ARG A 190 -9.33 -14.50 -23.37
CA ARG A 190 -10.66 -15.11 -23.14
C ARG A 190 -11.35 -14.52 -21.90
N ASN A 191 -10.62 -14.26 -20.82
CA ASN A 191 -11.17 -13.60 -19.63
C ASN A 191 -11.63 -12.17 -19.95
N CYS A 192 -10.82 -11.38 -20.66
CA CYS A 192 -11.23 -10.04 -21.12
C CYS A 192 -12.51 -10.08 -21.95
N SER A 193 -12.61 -11.04 -22.87
CA SER A 193 -13.80 -11.22 -23.72
C SER A 193 -15.06 -11.56 -22.90
N ILE A 194 -14.91 -12.41 -21.87
CA ILE A 194 -16.02 -12.77 -20.97
C ILE A 194 -16.48 -11.53 -20.19
N ILE A 195 -15.54 -10.81 -19.54
CA ILE A 195 -15.86 -9.62 -18.75
C ILE A 195 -16.54 -8.57 -19.62
N LYS A 196 -16.04 -8.35 -20.84
CA LYS A 196 -16.63 -7.43 -21.82
C LYS A 196 -18.06 -7.81 -22.21
N SER A 197 -18.38 -9.10 -22.27
CA SER A 197 -19.74 -9.58 -22.57
C SER A 197 -20.73 -9.43 -21.43
N LEU A 198 -20.24 -9.29 -20.19
CA LEU A 198 -21.06 -9.13 -18.98
C LEU A 198 -21.43 -7.66 -18.71
N LEU A 199 -20.75 -6.72 -19.36
CA LEU A 199 -20.92 -5.29 -19.16
C LEU A 199 -21.77 -4.65 -20.27
N PRO A 200 -22.33 -3.45 -20.05
CA PRO A 200 -23.09 -2.72 -21.07
C PRO A 200 -22.29 -2.52 -22.36
N GLN A 201 -22.97 -2.37 -23.51
CA GLN A 201 -22.33 -2.28 -24.83
C GLN A 201 -21.30 -1.14 -24.95
N GLU A 202 -21.46 -0.07 -24.16
CA GLU A 202 -20.54 1.07 -24.05
C GLU A 202 -19.57 0.85 -22.87
N ASN A 203 -18.72 -0.18 -22.94
CA ASN A 203 -17.68 -0.43 -21.93
C ASN A 203 -16.26 -0.24 -22.46
N LEU A 204 -15.39 0.27 -21.58
CA LEU A 204 -13.98 0.56 -21.82
C LEU A 204 -13.08 -0.62 -21.38
N VAL A 205 -13.63 -1.84 -21.28
CA VAL A 205 -12.80 -3.00 -20.95
C VAL A 205 -11.80 -3.25 -22.08
N PRO A 206 -10.49 -3.34 -21.75
CA PRO A 206 -9.47 -3.67 -22.74
C PRO A 206 -9.75 -5.03 -23.38
N ASN A 207 -9.70 -5.09 -24.71
CA ASN A 207 -9.84 -6.37 -25.44
C ASN A 207 -8.62 -7.28 -25.20
N ASN A 208 -7.48 -6.67 -24.91
CA ASN A 208 -6.17 -7.26 -24.66
C ASN A 208 -5.28 -6.20 -23.98
N LEU A 209 -4.10 -6.60 -23.52
CA LEU A 209 -3.10 -5.70 -22.91
C LEU A 209 -2.00 -5.26 -23.90
N TYR A 210 -2.14 -5.60 -25.19
CA TYR A 210 -1.12 -5.39 -26.22
C TYR A 210 -1.71 -4.95 -27.56
#